data_AF-A0A915JNT3-F1
#
_entry.id   AF-A0A915JNT3-F1
#
_cell.length_a   1.000
_cell.length_b   1.000
_cell.length_c   1.000
_cell.angle_alpha   90.00
_cell.angle_beta   90.00
_cell.angle_gamma   90.00
#
_symmetry.space_group_name_H-M   'P 1'
#
loop_
_entity.id
_entity.type
_entity.pdbx_description
1 polymer ?
#
loop_
_entity_poly.entity_id
_entity_poly.type
_entity_poly.pdbx_seq_one_letter_code
_entity_poly.pdbx_strand_id
1 'polypeptide(L)'
;YVDSRPHKEIKSGLIIRLCQQGEEERRGSFIFRCQAQRMMPSACIMDDGSLTPIGSTSEENGFVVACQEGDWEAIERKIVGCVDDMGQQVQANSMFQWQGGQYRCIVNPNGGAEIQPAGFDQPFN
;
A
#
# COMPACT_ATOMS: atom_id res chain seq x y z
N TYR A 1 -12.66 -19.99 -37.43
CA TYR A 1 -13.55 -19.88 -36.26
C TYR A 1 -13.21 -21.02 -35.33
N VAL A 2 -12.43 -20.76 -34.29
CA VAL A 2 -12.14 -21.76 -33.26
C VAL A 2 -13.12 -21.50 -32.12
N ASP A 3 -14.02 -22.45 -31.91
CA ASP A 3 -15.00 -22.47 -30.83
C ASP A 3 -14.28 -22.64 -29.50
N SER A 4 -14.27 -21.59 -28.68
CA SER A 4 -13.66 -21.57 -27.36
C SER A 4 -14.74 -21.64 -26.27
N ARG A 5 -15.39 -22.80 -26.17
CA ARG A 5 -16.16 -23.18 -24.98
C ARG A 5 -15.54 -24.39 -24.30
N PRO A 6 -15.08 -24.30 -23.05
CA PRO A 6 -14.99 -25.45 -22.18
C PRO A 6 -16.33 -25.66 -21.49
N HIS A 7 -16.99 -26.73 -21.93
CA HIS A 7 -17.78 -27.71 -21.17
C HIS A 7 -18.26 -27.30 -19.77
N LYS A 8 -19.58 -27.11 -19.70
CA LYS A 8 -20.39 -27.14 -18.50
C LYS A 8 -20.57 -28.60 -18.09
N GLU A 9 -19.85 -29.06 -17.07
CA GLU A 9 -20.23 -30.27 -16.32
C GLU A 9 -20.76 -29.84 -14.95
N ILE A 10 -22.05 -30.08 -14.73
CA ILE A 10 -22.71 -29.98 -13.42
C ILE A 10 -22.94 -31.41 -12.95
N LYS A 11 -22.21 -31.84 -11.92
CA LYS A 11 -22.59 -32.96 -11.04
C LYS A 11 -22.18 -32.60 -9.60
N SER A 12 -23.18 -32.51 -8.73
CA SER A 12 -23.11 -32.40 -7.25
C SER A 12 -21.80 -31.90 -6.65
N GLY A 13 -21.76 -30.66 -6.17
CA GLY A 13 -20.63 -30.14 -5.41
C GLY A 13 -20.24 -28.76 -5.86
N LEU A 14 -19.75 -27.96 -4.93
CA LEU A 14 -19.24 -26.62 -5.13
C LEU A 14 -18.25 -26.61 -6.31
N ILE A 15 -18.63 -26.07 -7.48
CA ILE A 15 -17.68 -25.86 -8.58
C ILE A 15 -16.78 -24.70 -8.14
N ILE A 16 -15.64 -25.03 -7.52
CA ILE A 16 -14.59 -24.05 -7.24
C ILE A 16 -13.95 -23.72 -8.58
N ARG A 17 -14.35 -22.60 -9.18
CA ARG A 17 -13.62 -22.05 -10.32
C ARG A 17 -12.26 -21.57 -9.79
N LEU A 18 -11.21 -22.27 -10.16
CA LEU A 18 -9.83 -21.80 -9.95
C LEU A 18 -9.59 -20.56 -10.82
N CYS A 19 -8.83 -19.60 -10.28
CA CYS A 19 -8.44 -18.42 -11.05
C CYS A 19 -7.50 -18.82 -12.21
N GLN A 20 -7.53 -18.05 -13.30
CA GLN A 20 -6.64 -18.24 -14.44
C GLN A 20 -5.33 -17.47 -14.25
N GLN A 21 -4.19 -18.04 -14.64
CA GLN A 21 -2.89 -17.38 -14.47
C GLN A 21 -2.90 -15.94 -15.02
N GLY A 22 -2.52 -14.97 -14.19
CA GLY A 22 -2.51 -13.55 -14.55
C GLY A 22 -3.87 -12.85 -14.47
N GLU A 23 -4.96 -13.56 -14.17
CA GLU A 23 -6.26 -12.95 -13.83
C GLU A 23 -6.10 -12.02 -12.63
N GLU A 24 -6.67 -10.82 -12.72
CA GLU A 24 -6.62 -9.83 -11.65
C GLU A 24 -8.00 -9.61 -11.05
N GLU A 25 -8.02 -9.42 -9.74
CA GLU A 25 -9.24 -9.13 -8.99
C GLU A 25 -8.97 -7.94 -8.07
N ARG A 26 -9.86 -6.95 -8.13
CA ARG A 26 -9.86 -5.83 -7.19
C ARG A 26 -10.67 -6.20 -5.96
N ARG A 27 -10.06 -6.03 -4.78
CA ARG A 27 -10.75 -6.15 -3.47
C ARG A 27 -10.48 -4.89 -2.66
N GLY A 28 -11.47 -4.01 -2.57
CA GLY A 28 -11.30 -2.70 -1.94
C GLY A 28 -10.23 -1.85 -2.64
N SER A 29 -9.19 -1.49 -1.90
CA SER A 29 -8.04 -0.71 -2.39
C SER A 29 -6.84 -1.59 -2.74
N PHE A 30 -7.05 -2.86 -3.08
CA PHE A 30 -5.98 -3.81 -3.38
C PHE A 30 -6.25 -4.58 -4.67
N ILE A 31 -5.18 -4.92 -5.38
CA ILE A 31 -5.17 -5.79 -6.55
C ILE A 31 -4.54 -7.12 -6.16
N PHE A 32 -5.27 -8.18 -6.45
CA PHE A 32 -4.79 -9.55 -6.36
C PHE A 32 -4.57 -10.08 -7.76
N ARG A 33 -3.50 -10.85 -7.97
CA ARG A 33 -3.19 -11.50 -9.24
C ARG A 33 -3.09 -13.00 -9.03
N CYS A 34 -3.72 -13.75 -9.92
CA CYS A 34 -3.67 -15.20 -9.89
C CYS A 34 -2.26 -15.71 -10.24
N GLN A 35 -1.68 -16.47 -9.34
CA GLN A 35 -0.42 -17.17 -9.50
C GLN A 35 -0.59 -18.61 -9.02
N ALA A 36 -0.27 -19.59 -9.88
CA ALA A 36 -0.40 -21.00 -9.56
C ALA A 36 -1.80 -21.37 -8.99
N GLN A 37 -2.85 -20.89 -9.65
CA GLN A 37 -4.26 -21.13 -9.28
C GLN A 37 -4.70 -20.55 -7.93
N ARG A 38 -3.92 -19.62 -7.36
CA ARG A 38 -4.24 -18.88 -6.13
C ARG A 38 -4.18 -17.38 -6.36
N MET A 39 -5.13 -16.65 -5.77
CA MET A 39 -5.12 -15.18 -5.80
C MET A 39 -4.11 -14.68 -4.77
N MET A 40 -2.99 -14.15 -5.25
CA MET A 40 -1.94 -13.58 -4.42
C MET A 40 -2.08 -12.05 -4.42
N PRO A 41 -1.81 -11.36 -3.29
CA PRO A 41 -1.69 -9.91 -3.29
C PRO A 41 -0.65 -9.46 -4.32
N SER A 42 -0.92 -8.36 -5.03
CA SER A 42 -0.01 -7.87 -6.08
C SER A 42 0.30 -6.38 -5.97
N ALA A 43 -0.69 -5.54 -5.65
CA ALA A 43 -0.51 -4.10 -5.59
C ALA A 43 -1.58 -3.43 -4.73
N CYS A 44 -1.28 -2.22 -4.27
CA CYS A 44 -2.22 -1.32 -3.64
C CYS A 44 -2.72 -0.31 -4.66
N ILE A 45 -3.99 0.07 -4.54
CA ILE A 45 -4.61 1.17 -5.27
C ILE A 45 -4.46 2.41 -4.41
N MET A 46 -3.79 3.41 -4.95
CA MET A 46 -3.59 4.71 -4.34
C MET A 46 -4.85 5.59 -4.53
N ASP A 47 -4.93 6.70 -3.81
CA ASP A 47 -6.04 7.64 -3.79
C ASP A 47 -6.24 8.30 -5.16
N ASP A 48 -5.17 8.46 -5.95
CA ASP A 48 -5.21 8.90 -7.35
C ASP A 48 -5.59 7.79 -8.34
N GLY A 49 -5.79 6.56 -7.85
CA GLY A 49 -6.11 5.37 -8.65
C GLY A 49 -4.90 4.65 -9.23
N SER A 50 -3.68 5.13 -9.01
CA SER A 50 -2.45 4.47 -9.45
C SER A 50 -2.22 3.14 -8.71
N LEU A 51 -1.50 2.22 -9.35
CA LEU A 51 -1.14 0.94 -8.76
C LEU A 51 0.29 0.98 -8.24
N THR A 52 0.45 0.78 -6.93
CA THR A 52 1.77 0.66 -6.28
C THR A 52 2.05 -0.81 -5.98
N PRO A 53 3.11 -1.41 -6.57
CA PRO A 53 3.48 -2.80 -6.29
C PRO A 53 3.84 -3.01 -4.82
N ILE A 54 3.64 -4.25 -4.33
CA ILE A 54 4.11 -4.64 -2.99
C ILE A 54 5.62 -4.41 -2.88
N GLY A 55 6.05 -3.87 -1.74
CA GLY A 55 7.43 -3.48 -1.45
C GLY A 55 7.83 -2.11 -2.01
N SER A 56 6.92 -1.43 -2.72
CA SER A 56 7.14 -0.07 -3.24
C SER A 56 6.41 0.98 -2.43
N THR A 57 6.82 2.23 -2.60
CA THR A 57 6.17 3.40 -2.01
C THR A 57 5.59 4.30 -3.11
N SER A 58 4.59 5.10 -2.73
CA SER A 58 4.09 6.21 -3.53
C SER A 58 3.86 7.43 -2.62
N GLU A 59 3.76 8.60 -3.22
CA GLU A 59 3.47 9.86 -2.53
C GLU A 59 1.98 10.17 -2.60
N GLU A 60 1.37 10.43 -1.44
CA GLU A 60 -0.05 10.78 -1.33
C GLU A 60 -0.24 11.88 -0.29
N ASN A 61 -0.87 12.99 -0.67
CA ASN A 61 -1.26 14.06 0.26
C ASN A 61 -0.12 14.57 1.18
N GLY A 62 1.11 14.61 0.68
CA GLY A 62 2.29 15.02 1.45
C GLY A 62 2.93 13.91 2.31
N PHE A 63 2.53 12.66 2.11
CA PHE A 63 3.04 11.50 2.83
C PHE A 63 3.66 10.47 1.89
N VAL A 64 4.57 9.67 2.43
CA VAL A 64 5.10 8.48 1.76
C VAL A 64 4.32 7.28 2.24
N VAL A 65 3.61 6.62 1.33
CA VAL A 65 2.76 5.46 1.61
C VAL A 65 3.38 4.23 0.98
N ALA A 66 3.71 3.24 1.81
CA ALA A 66 4.17 1.94 1.38
C ALA A 66 2.98 1.02 1.09
N CYS A 67 3.09 0.28 -0.01
CA CYS A 67 2.30 -0.92 -0.22
C CYS A 67 3.11 -2.12 0.26
N GLN A 68 2.66 -2.80 1.31
CA GLN A 68 3.44 -3.88 1.93
C GLN A 68 2.57 -5.05 2.36
N GLU A 69 3.22 -6.19 2.58
CA GLU A 69 2.57 -7.35 3.21
C GLU A 69 2.22 -7.00 4.67
N GLY A 70 0.98 -7.28 5.05
CA GLY A 70 0.51 -7.24 6.42
C GLY A 70 0.56 -8.63 7.06
N ASP A 71 0.00 -8.75 8.26
CA ASP A 71 -0.08 -10.02 8.96
C ASP A 71 -1.00 -11.02 8.21
N TRP A 72 -0.68 -12.32 8.29
CA TRP A 72 -1.53 -13.42 7.79
C TRP A 72 -1.89 -13.33 6.30
N GLU A 73 -0.89 -13.10 5.43
CA GLU A 73 -1.08 -12.99 3.97
C GLU A 73 -1.96 -11.80 3.54
N ALA A 74 -2.14 -10.81 4.43
CA ALA A 74 -2.79 -9.56 4.09
C ALA A 74 -1.84 -8.63 3.32
N ILE A 75 -2.42 -7.63 2.67
CA ILE A 75 -1.71 -6.50 2.07
C ILE A 75 -2.26 -5.23 2.71
N GLU A 76 -1.38 -4.28 2.99
CA GLU A 76 -1.74 -3.02 3.64
C GLU A 76 -1.10 -1.83 2.96
N ARG A 77 -1.79 -0.69 3.05
CA ARG A 77 -1.21 0.63 2.80
C ARG A 77 -0.77 1.21 4.14
N LYS A 78 0.51 1.57 4.26
CA LYS A 78 1.07 2.10 5.49
C LYS A 78 1.80 3.39 5.23
N ILE A 79 1.51 4.43 6.00
CA ILE A 79 2.30 5.65 5.97
C ILE A 79 3.66 5.35 6.62
N VAL A 80 4.72 5.53 5.86
CA VAL A 80 6.11 5.24 6.26
C VAL A 80 6.99 6.48 6.26
N GLY A 81 6.45 7.64 5.90
CA GLY A 81 7.20 8.88 5.86
C GLY A 81 6.38 10.10 5.48
N CYS A 82 7.08 11.22 5.41
CA CYS A 82 6.58 12.54 5.05
C CYS A 82 7.25 12.97 3.75
N VAL A 83 6.62 13.88 3.02
CA VAL A 83 7.24 14.62 1.90
C VAL A 83 7.43 16.06 2.38
N ASP A 84 8.64 16.59 2.29
CA ASP A 84 8.92 17.98 2.64
C ASP A 84 8.50 18.95 1.52
N ASP A 85 8.60 20.26 1.78
CA ASP A 85 8.23 21.31 0.82
C ASP A 85 9.06 21.30 -0.48
N MET A 86 10.18 20.58 -0.51
CA MET A 86 11.04 20.41 -1.68
C MET A 86 10.76 19.10 -2.43
N GLY A 87 9.78 18.32 -1.98
CA GLY A 87 9.45 17.00 -2.53
C GLY A 87 10.37 15.89 -2.04
N GLN A 88 11.17 16.12 -1.00
CA GLN A 88 12.06 15.11 -0.45
C GLN A 88 11.29 14.18 0.50
N GLN A 89 11.46 12.88 0.28
CA GLN A 89 10.93 11.85 1.17
C GLN A 89 11.75 11.76 2.46
N VAL A 90 11.08 11.86 3.59
CA VAL A 90 11.64 11.76 4.93
C VAL A 90 11.04 10.54 5.62
N GLN A 91 11.88 9.61 6.05
CA GLN A 91 11.41 8.40 6.74
C GLN A 91 10.73 8.75 8.06
N ALA A 92 9.66 8.03 8.38
CA ALA A 92 8.98 8.13 9.67
C ALA A 92 9.97 8.00 10.83
N ASN A 93 9.78 8.84 11.85
CA ASN A 93 10.59 8.94 13.07
C ASN A 93 12.06 9.36 12.84
N SER A 94 12.49 9.60 11.60
CA SER A 94 13.82 10.14 11.32
C SER A 94 13.88 11.64 11.59
N MET A 95 15.06 12.11 12.00
CA MET A 95 15.34 13.54 12.16
C MET A 95 16.11 14.06 10.95
N PHE A 96 15.80 15.29 10.53
CA PHE A 96 16.47 15.94 9.40
C PHE A 96 16.66 17.44 9.67
N GLN A 97 17.54 18.07 8.89
CA GLN A 97 17.84 19.50 8.99
C GLN A 97 17.15 20.24 7.86
N TRP A 98 16.42 21.32 8.17
CA TRP A 98 15.77 22.16 7.18
C TRP A 98 15.80 23.63 7.63
N GLN A 99 16.25 24.52 6.76
CA GLN A 99 16.41 25.96 7.04
C GLN A 99 17.12 26.30 8.37
N GLY A 100 18.11 25.48 8.75
CA GLY A 100 18.88 25.68 9.99
C GLY A 100 18.17 25.22 11.27
N GLY A 101 16.97 24.62 11.16
CA GLY A 101 16.28 23.93 12.26
C GLY A 101 16.33 22.42 12.09
N GLN A 102 16.19 21.69 13.21
CA GLN A 102 16.04 20.23 13.20
C GLN A 102 14.56 19.88 13.25
N TYR A 103 14.14 18.90 12.45
CA TYR A 103 12.76 18.44 12.32
C TYR A 103 12.68 16.92 12.40
N ARG A 104 11.48 16.38 12.64
CA ARG A 104 11.16 14.95 12.64
C ARG A 104 9.86 14.72 11.87
N CYS A 105 9.82 13.64 11.08
CA CYS A 105 8.57 13.14 10.53
C CYS A 105 7.86 12.24 11.56
N ILE A 106 6.65 12.58 11.96
CA ILE A 106 5.85 11.85 12.95
C ILE A 106 4.65 11.25 12.24
N VAL A 107 4.50 9.93 12.30
CA VAL A 107 3.31 9.23 11.77
C VAL A 107 2.31 9.06 12.90
N ASN A 108 1.08 9.54 12.69
CA ASN A 108 0.04 9.51 13.70
C ASN A 108 -0.68 8.15 13.73
N PRO A 109 -1.02 7.62 14.93
CA PRO A 109 -1.73 6.34 15.04
C PRO A 109 -3.13 6.37 14.43
N ASN A 110 -3.74 7.56 14.31
CA ASN A 110 -5.05 7.76 13.69
C ASN A 110 -4.97 7.98 12.16
N GLY A 111 -3.78 7.84 11.57
CA GLY A 111 -3.51 8.14 10.17
C GLY A 111 -2.92 9.54 9.95
N GLY A 112 -2.27 9.72 8.81
CA GLY A 112 -1.49 10.91 8.45
C GLY A 112 -0.07 10.91 9.01
N ALA A 113 0.75 11.84 8.51
CA ALA A 113 2.05 12.16 9.10
C ALA A 113 2.25 13.68 9.14
N GLU A 114 3.20 14.16 9.93
CA GLU A 114 3.51 15.57 10.02
C GLU A 114 5.01 15.78 10.26
N ILE A 115 5.55 16.85 9.67
CA ILE A 115 6.89 17.34 9.98
C ILE A 115 6.79 18.30 11.17
N GLN A 116 7.44 17.97 12.27
CA GLN A 116 7.46 18.81 13.47
C GLN A 116 8.90 19.19 13.86
N PRO A 117 9.15 20.37 14.45
CA PRO A 117 10.48 20.73 14.94
C PRO A 117 10.94 19.74 16.03
N ALA A 118 12.14 19.19 15.86
CA ALA A 118 12.75 18.29 16.84
C ALA A 118 13.20 19.11 18.06
N GLY A 119 12.44 19.04 19.15
CA GLY A 119 12.74 19.79 20.38
C GLY A 119 11.52 20.24 21.18
N PHE A 120 10.30 20.12 20.64
CA PHE A 120 9.06 20.38 21.40
C PHE A 120 8.55 19.17 22.20
N ASP A 121 9.40 18.17 22.44
CA ASP A 121 9.12 17.03 23.34
C ASP A 121 9.27 17.41 24.85
N GLN A 122 9.22 18.70 25.21
CA GLN A 122 9.13 19.11 26.61
C GLN A 122 7.68 19.44 26.95
N PRO A 123 7.00 18.70 27.86
CA PRO A 123 5.77 19.21 28.45
C PRO A 123 6.11 20.54 29.12
N PHE A 124 5.34 21.58 28.81
CA PHE A 124 5.36 22.81 29.59
C PHE A 124 5.06 22.43 31.04
N ASN A 125 6.09 22.47 31.89
CA ASN A 125 5.98 22.36 33.34
C ASN A 125 5.65 23.72 33.93
#